data_AF-Q3A0A8-F1
#
_entry.id   AF-Q3A0A8-F1
#
_cell.length_a   1.000
_cell.length_b   1.000
_cell.length_c   1.000
_cell.angle_alpha   90.00
_cell.angle_beta   90.00
_cell.angle_gamma   90.00
#
_symmetry.space_group_name_H-M   'P 1'
#
loop_
_entity.id
_entity.type
_entity.pdbx_description
1 polymer ?
#
loop_
_entity_poly.entity_id
_entity_poly.type
_entity_poly.pdbx_seq_one_letter_code
_entity_poly.pdbx_strand_id
1 'polypeptide(L)'
;MLRNLSAAFTGGAIGGLLSSLLFWELGRDGVIAWMGIGLHPGLSLAWLYPRLVIGGLWGLLFTLPLLPGRPATRGLLWSLAPSAFMLLHQMPMAGRGLFGFGYGALTPLLVLLVYAVWGLTAALWYRTAAR
;
A
#
# COMPACT_ATOMS: atom_id res chain seq x y z
N MET A 1 16.54 18.91 3.37
CA MET A 1 16.35 17.89 2.31
C MET A 1 16.39 16.47 2.87
N LEU A 2 17.48 16.05 3.53
CA LEU A 2 17.59 14.71 4.15
C LEU A 2 16.46 14.37 5.14
N ARG A 3 16.06 15.32 6.01
CA ARG A 3 14.92 15.13 6.94
C ARG A 3 13.61 14.78 6.23
N ASN A 4 13.31 15.44 5.11
CA ASN A 4 12.08 15.19 4.38
C ASN A 4 12.13 13.83 3.68
N LEU A 5 13.29 13.46 3.13
CA LEU A 5 13.49 12.15 2.51
C LEU A 5 13.37 11.02 3.54
N SER A 6 14.00 11.16 4.71
CA SER A 6 13.91 10.16 5.78
C SER A 6 12.50 10.05 6.34
N ALA A 7 11.81 11.18 6.56
CA ALA A 7 10.40 11.20 6.99
C ALA A 7 9.48 10.53 5.96
N ALA A 8 9.69 10.77 4.67
CA ALA A 8 8.92 10.20 3.58
C ALA A 8 9.12 8.68 3.46
N PHE A 9 10.38 8.24 3.46
CA PHE A 9 10.72 6.82 3.42
C PHE A 9 10.18 6.07 4.63
N THR A 10 10.40 6.60 5.84
CA THR A 10 9.92 5.99 7.08
C THR A 10 8.39 5.93 7.13
N GLY A 11 7.72 7.00 6.69
CA GLY A 11 6.26 7.02 6.58
C GLY A 11 5.73 5.96 5.61
N GLY A 12 6.38 5.82 4.44
CA GLY A 12 6.05 4.78 3.48
C GLY A 12 6.30 3.36 4.00
N ALA A 13 7.37 3.15 4.77
CA ALA A 13 7.69 1.85 5.38
C ALA A 13 6.68 1.49 6.48
N ILE A 14 6.30 2.44 7.34
CA ILE A 14 5.27 2.26 8.37
C ILE A 14 3.91 2.00 7.74
N GLY A 15 3.56 2.74 6.68
CA GLY A 15 2.36 2.45 5.92
C GLY A 15 2.41 1.06 5.28
N GLY A 16 3.59 0.63 4.82
CA GLY A 16 3.82 -0.71 4.27
C GLY A 16 3.58 -1.80 5.30
N LEU A 17 4.01 -1.56 6.54
CA LEU A 17 3.78 -2.45 7.68
C LEU A 17 2.29 -2.55 7.99
N LEU A 18 1.62 -1.40 8.20
CA LEU A 18 0.22 -1.34 8.62
C LEU A 18 -0.72 -1.93 7.56
N SER A 19 -0.51 -1.61 6.28
CA SER A 19 -1.27 -2.20 5.18
C SER A 19 -1.03 -3.71 5.04
N SER A 20 0.21 -4.17 5.29
CA SER A 20 0.53 -5.60 5.26
C SER A 20 -0.10 -6.37 6.43
N LEU A 21 -0.10 -5.79 7.63
CA LEU A 21 -0.76 -6.36 8.79
C LEU A 21 -2.27 -6.43 8.57
N LEU A 22 -2.90 -5.34 8.11
CA LEU A 22 -4.32 -5.35 7.75
C LEU A 22 -4.63 -6.44 6.72
N PHE A 23 -3.84 -6.53 5.65
CA PHE A 23 -4.06 -7.52 4.61
C PHE A 23 -3.89 -8.95 5.14
N TRP A 24 -2.91 -9.19 6.01
CA TRP A 24 -2.73 -10.48 6.66
C TRP A 24 -3.90 -10.84 7.59
N GLU A 25 -4.32 -9.93 8.46
CA GLU A 25 -5.46 -10.16 9.38
C GLU A 25 -6.75 -10.48 8.59
N LEU A 26 -7.05 -9.73 7.54
CA LEU A 26 -8.20 -10.02 6.66
C LEU A 26 -8.11 -11.42 6.01
N GLY A 27 -6.91 -11.89 5.71
CA GLY A 27 -6.68 -13.24 5.19
C GLY A 27 -6.80 -14.32 6.26
N ARG A 28 -6.29 -14.06 7.46
CA ARG A 28 -6.36 -14.94 8.63
C ARG A 28 -7.81 -15.15 9.09
N ASP A 29 -8.60 -14.08 9.14
CA ASP A 29 -10.00 -14.10 9.59
C ASP A 29 -10.96 -14.63 8.50
N GLY A 30 -10.44 -14.98 7.31
CA GLY A 30 -11.23 -15.51 6.21
C GLY A 30 -12.07 -14.46 5.48
N VAL A 31 -11.94 -13.17 5.80
CA VAL A 31 -12.68 -12.08 5.13
C VAL A 31 -12.37 -12.05 3.63
N ILE A 32 -11.10 -12.25 3.25
CA ILE A 32 -10.69 -12.31 1.83
C ILE A 32 -11.38 -13.47 1.11
N ALA A 33 -11.48 -14.64 1.76
CA ALA A 33 -12.17 -15.80 1.21
C ALA A 33 -13.69 -15.58 1.12
N TRP A 34 -14.30 -14.92 2.11
CA TRP A 34 -15.72 -14.54 2.09
C TRP A 34 -16.05 -13.57 0.94
N MET A 35 -15.11 -12.71 0.56
CA MET A 35 -15.22 -11.85 -0.63
C MET A 35 -15.03 -12.60 -1.95
N GLY A 36 -14.84 -13.93 -1.93
CA GLY A 36 -14.60 -14.75 -3.11
C GLY A 36 -13.22 -14.53 -3.72
N ILE A 37 -12.24 -14.07 -2.92
CA ILE A 37 -10.88 -13.79 -3.38
C ILE A 37 -9.94 -14.93 -2.94
N GLY A 38 -9.27 -15.59 -3.88
CA GLY A 38 -8.33 -16.69 -3.64
C GLY A 38 -6.92 -16.25 -3.21
N LEU A 39 -6.80 -15.16 -2.45
CA LEU A 39 -5.52 -14.65 -1.95
C LEU A 39 -5.33 -15.09 -0.49
N HIS A 40 -4.19 -15.72 -0.22
CA HIS A 40 -3.82 -16.18 1.12
C HIS A 40 -2.49 -15.54 1.54
N PRO A 41 -2.52 -14.36 2.19
CA PRO A 41 -1.31 -13.73 2.69
C PRO A 41 -0.73 -14.54 3.86
N GLY A 42 0.51 -15.01 3.69
CA GLY A 42 1.29 -15.62 4.77
C GLY A 42 2.20 -14.57 5.42
N LEU A 43 2.06 -14.33 6.72
CA LEU A 43 2.95 -13.43 7.46
C LEU A 43 4.31 -14.11 7.66
N SER A 44 5.22 -13.88 6.72
CA SER A 44 6.62 -14.29 6.81
C SER A 44 7.54 -13.09 6.61
N LEU A 45 8.77 -13.17 7.13
CA LEU A 45 9.77 -12.12 6.93
C LEU A 45 10.09 -11.93 5.43
N ALA A 46 10.16 -13.03 4.68
CA ALA A 46 10.40 -13.00 3.23
C ALA A 46 9.28 -12.28 2.46
N TRP A 47 8.05 -12.32 2.97
CA TRP A 47 6.91 -11.64 2.37
C TRP A 47 6.78 -10.18 2.82
N LEU A 48 7.05 -9.90 4.10
CA LEU A 48 6.91 -8.57 4.69
C LEU A 48 8.05 -7.63 4.29
N TYR A 49 9.30 -8.11 4.32
CA TYR A 49 10.47 -7.26 4.11
C TYR A 49 10.45 -6.50 2.77
N PRO A 50 10.17 -7.14 1.61
CA PRO A 50 10.08 -6.40 0.34
C PRO A 50 8.99 -5.33 0.36
N ARG A 51 7.87 -5.59 1.05
CA ARG A 51 6.75 -4.65 1.14
C ARG A 51 7.10 -3.41 1.95
N LEU A 52 7.91 -3.55 3.00
CA LEU A 52 8.41 -2.42 3.78
C LEU A 52 9.34 -1.55 2.94
N VAL A 53 10.29 -2.16 2.23
CA VAL A 53 11.27 -1.43 1.41
C VAL A 53 10.59 -0.71 0.25
N ILE A 54 9.77 -1.44 -0.53
CA ILE A 54 9.03 -0.86 -1.66
C ILE A 54 8.01 0.17 -1.17
N GLY A 55 7.34 -0.10 -0.05
CA GLY A 55 6.46 0.88 0.60
C GLY A 55 7.19 2.16 0.99
N GLY A 56 8.41 2.05 1.52
CA GLY A 56 9.28 3.20 1.79
C GLY A 56 9.66 3.97 0.54
N LEU A 57 10.02 3.28 -0.54
CA LEU A 57 10.33 3.91 -1.83
C LEU A 57 9.15 4.67 -2.41
N TRP A 58 7.93 4.09 -2.37
CA TRP A 58 6.71 4.81 -2.75
C TRP A 58 6.42 6.00 -1.83
N GLY A 59 6.84 5.92 -0.57
CA GLY A 59 6.76 7.02 0.39
C GLY A 59 7.48 8.28 -0.08
N LEU A 60 8.53 8.16 -0.91
CA LEU A 60 9.27 9.31 -1.45
C LEU A 60 8.40 10.23 -2.31
N LEU A 61 7.28 9.75 -2.87
CA LEU A 61 6.31 10.60 -3.58
C LEU A 61 5.75 11.72 -2.70
N PHE A 62 5.69 11.52 -1.37
CA PHE A 62 5.30 12.56 -0.42
C PHE A 62 6.31 13.69 -0.27
N THR A 63 7.46 13.66 -0.95
CA THR A 63 8.35 14.82 -1.05
C THR A 63 7.95 15.80 -2.15
N LEU A 64 7.13 15.37 -3.13
CA LEU A 64 6.67 16.20 -4.23
C LEU A 64 5.67 17.27 -3.75
N PRO A 65 5.74 18.52 -4.23
CA PRO A 65 4.92 19.64 -3.74
C PRO A 65 3.47 19.63 -4.26
N LEU A 66 2.80 18.48 -4.22
CA LEU A 66 1.38 18.34 -4.58
C LEU A 66 0.46 18.37 -3.35
N LEU A 67 -0.67 19.08 -3.47
CA LEU A 67 -1.74 19.21 -2.47
C LEU A 67 -1.25 19.62 -1.07
N PRO A 68 -0.52 20.75 -0.93
CA PRO A 68 -0.12 21.25 0.38
C PRO A 68 -1.36 21.50 1.26
N GLY A 69 -1.31 21.04 2.51
CA GLY A 69 -2.38 21.26 3.50
C GLY A 69 -3.49 20.21 3.56
N ARG A 70 -3.56 19.24 2.63
CA ARG A 70 -4.57 18.16 2.64
C ARG A 70 -3.93 16.77 2.78
N PRO A 71 -3.46 16.37 3.97
CA PRO A 71 -2.69 15.13 4.15
C PRO A 71 -3.49 13.88 3.77
N ALA A 72 -4.77 13.79 4.13
CA ALA A 72 -5.59 12.63 3.80
C ALA A 72 -5.80 12.48 2.28
N THR A 73 -6.21 13.56 1.59
CA THR A 73 -6.39 13.56 0.13
C THR A 73 -5.08 13.25 -0.59
N ARG A 74 -3.98 13.82 -0.11
CA ARG A 74 -2.63 13.56 -0.64
C ARG A 74 -2.22 12.10 -0.45
N GLY A 75 -2.55 11.51 0.70
CA GLY A 75 -2.36 10.10 1.00
C GLY A 75 -3.10 9.19 0.04
N LEU A 76 -4.39 9.44 -0.15
CA LEU A 76 -5.23 8.67 -1.07
C LEU A 76 -4.74 8.82 -2.52
N LEU A 77 -4.42 10.03 -2.95
CA LEU A 77 -3.88 10.27 -4.30
C LEU A 77 -2.60 9.47 -4.54
N TRP A 78 -1.63 9.56 -3.62
CA TRP A 78 -0.36 8.85 -3.78
C TRP A 78 -0.49 7.34 -3.61
N SER A 79 -1.51 6.85 -2.89
CA SER A 79 -1.80 5.41 -2.82
C SER A 79 -2.26 4.80 -4.14
N LEU A 80 -2.75 5.62 -5.08
CA LEU A 80 -3.14 5.15 -6.40
C LEU A 80 -1.94 4.69 -7.21
N ALA A 81 -0.75 5.26 -7.01
CA ALA A 81 0.45 4.87 -7.72
C ALA A 81 0.89 3.42 -7.43
N PRO A 82 1.13 3.01 -6.16
CA PRO A 82 1.43 1.61 -5.86
C PRO A 82 0.24 0.68 -6.11
N SER A 83 -1.01 1.15 -5.98
CA SER A 83 -2.19 0.36 -6.36
C SER A 83 -2.22 0.05 -7.85
N ALA A 84 -1.98 1.05 -8.70
CA ALA A 84 -1.91 0.89 -10.15
C ALA A 84 -0.76 -0.05 -10.53
N PHE A 85 0.40 0.11 -9.91
CA PHE A 85 1.51 -0.82 -10.11
C PHE A 85 1.14 -2.26 -9.73
N MET A 86 0.46 -2.46 -8.61
CA MET A 86 0.00 -3.78 -8.18
C MET A 86 -1.01 -4.38 -9.18
N LEU A 87 -2.00 -3.61 -9.60
CA LEU A 87 -3.12 -4.09 -10.45
C LEU A 87 -2.75 -4.24 -11.92
N LEU A 88 -1.91 -3.35 -12.45
CA LEU A 88 -1.58 -3.27 -13.87
C LEU A 88 -0.26 -3.95 -14.22
N HIS A 89 0.64 -4.14 -13.25
CA HIS A 89 1.92 -4.80 -13.49
C HIS A 89 2.08 -6.10 -12.70
N GLN A 90 1.91 -6.08 -11.38
CA GLN A 90 2.20 -7.27 -10.56
C GLN A 90 1.19 -8.39 -10.79
N MET A 91 -0.10 -8.06 -10.91
CA MET A 91 -1.17 -9.03 -11.15
C MET A 91 -1.03 -9.77 -12.50
N PRO A 92 -0.80 -9.07 -13.64
CA PRO A 92 -0.50 -9.74 -14.89
C PRO A 92 0.75 -10.63 -14.84
N MET A 93 1.82 -10.14 -14.20
CA MET A 93 3.05 -10.93 -14.04
C MET A 93 2.84 -12.20 -13.20
N ALA A 94 1.89 -12.19 -12.27
CA ALA A 94 1.49 -13.36 -11.50
C ALA A 94 0.56 -14.31 -12.28
N GLY A 95 0.26 -14.05 -13.56
CA GLY A 95 -0.61 -14.86 -14.40
C GLY A 95 -2.10 -14.73 -14.07
N ARG A 96 -2.51 -13.65 -13.38
CA ARG A 96 -3.86 -13.52 -12.79
C ARG A 96 -4.73 -12.49 -13.50
N GLY A 97 -4.31 -12.10 -14.70
CA GLY A 97 -4.98 -11.13 -15.56
C GLY A 97 -4.82 -9.69 -15.09
N LEU A 98 -5.30 -8.76 -15.91
CA LEU A 98 -5.38 -7.35 -15.58
C LEU A 98 -6.30 -7.15 -14.36
N PHE A 99 -5.89 -6.29 -13.43
CA PHE A 99 -6.60 -6.03 -12.17
C PHE A 99 -6.72 -7.21 -11.20
N GLY A 100 -6.13 -8.37 -11.51
CA GLY A 100 -6.14 -9.53 -10.62
C GLY A 100 -7.49 -10.24 -10.53
N PHE A 101 -8.36 -10.11 -11.55
CA PHE A 101 -9.65 -10.81 -11.58
C PHE A 101 -9.52 -12.33 -11.51
N GLY A 102 -8.36 -12.90 -11.86
CA GLY A 102 -8.05 -14.31 -11.65
C GLY A 102 -7.93 -14.73 -10.17
N TYR A 103 -7.94 -13.79 -9.23
CA TYR A 103 -8.12 -14.08 -7.81
C TYR A 103 -9.58 -13.91 -7.36
N GLY A 104 -10.39 -13.13 -8.07
CA GLY A 104 -11.77 -12.80 -7.70
C GLY A 104 -12.17 -11.40 -8.18
N ALA A 105 -13.46 -11.17 -8.40
CA ALA A 105 -13.97 -9.91 -8.94
C ALA A 105 -13.69 -8.69 -8.03
N LEU A 106 -13.61 -8.91 -6.72
CA LEU A 106 -13.39 -7.86 -5.71
C LEU A 106 -11.91 -7.57 -5.42
N THR A 107 -10.97 -8.28 -6.06
CA THR A 107 -9.53 -8.07 -5.91
C THR A 107 -9.09 -6.61 -6.09
N PRO A 108 -9.57 -5.86 -7.11
CA PRO A 108 -9.14 -4.48 -7.30
C PRO A 108 -9.57 -3.58 -6.15
N LEU A 109 -10.79 -3.78 -5.64
CA LEU A 109 -11.31 -3.03 -4.50
C LEU A 109 -10.51 -3.31 -3.23
N LEU A 110 -10.19 -4.58 -2.96
CA LEU A 110 -9.36 -4.95 -1.81
C LEU A 110 -7.98 -4.29 -1.89
N VAL A 111 -7.34 -4.32 -3.06
CA VAL A 111 -6.03 -3.67 -3.27
C VAL A 111 -6.13 -2.17 -2.99
N LEU A 112 -7.13 -1.49 -3.55
CA LEU A 112 -7.33 -0.06 -3.29
C LEU A 112 -7.53 0.26 -1.81
N LEU A 113 -8.30 -0.55 -1.07
CA LEU A 113 -8.52 -0.36 0.36
C LEU A 113 -7.24 -0.54 1.18
N VAL A 114 -6.48 -1.60 0.91
CA VAL A 114 -5.21 -1.89 1.59
C VAL A 114 -4.18 -0.77 1.34
N TYR A 115 -4.07 -0.30 0.11
CA TYR A 115 -3.16 0.81 -0.23
C TYR A 115 -3.68 2.17 0.23
N ALA A 116 -4.99 2.39 0.34
CA ALA A 116 -5.53 3.60 0.95
C ALA A 116 -5.04 3.74 2.40
N VAL A 117 -5.03 2.65 3.16
CA VAL A 117 -4.46 2.61 4.52
C VAL A 117 -2.97 2.94 4.51
N TRP A 118 -2.21 2.37 3.57
CA TRP A 118 -0.80 2.75 3.35
C TRP A 118 -0.63 4.26 3.10
N GLY A 119 -1.43 4.83 2.19
CA GLY A 119 -1.32 6.23 1.79
C GLY A 119 -1.69 7.19 2.91
N LEU A 120 -2.75 6.91 3.66
CA LEU A 120 -3.19 7.72 4.80
C LEU A 120 -2.13 7.72 5.91
N THR A 121 -1.62 6.54 6.26
CA THR A 121 -0.60 6.40 7.31
C THR A 121 0.72 7.07 6.91
N ALA A 122 1.19 6.86 5.68
CA ALA A 122 2.39 7.53 5.16
C ALA A 122 2.24 9.05 5.12
N ALA A 123 1.08 9.57 4.72
CA ALA A 123 0.82 11.00 4.66
C ALA A 123 0.78 11.65 6.04
N LEU A 124 0.14 11.00 7.02
CA LEU A 124 0.08 11.46 8.41
C LEU A 124 1.48 11.48 9.03
N TRP A 125 2.25 10.39 8.86
CA TRP A 125 3.62 10.31 9.35
C TRP A 125 4.53 11.38 8.73
N TYR A 126 4.46 11.55 7.41
CA TYR A 126 5.25 12.57 6.73
C TYR A 126 4.91 13.97 7.25
N ARG A 127 3.63 14.28 7.46
CA ARG A 127 3.20 15.58 8.00
C ARG A 127 3.76 15.86 9.38
N THR A 128 3.83 14.85 10.25
CA THR A 128 4.33 15.02 11.63
C THR A 128 5.85 15.06 11.69
N ALA A 129 6.54 14.23 10.89
CA ALA A 129 7.99 14.06 10.95
C ALA A 129 8.78 15.02 10.04
N ALA A 130 8.16 15.60 9.00
CA ALA A 130 8.84 16.52 8.08
C ALA A 130 8.77 18.00 8.53
N ARG A 131 7.94 18.33 9.54
CA ARG A 131 7.93 19.66 10.18
C ARG A 131 9.25 19.85 10.93
#